data_AF-A0A4Q1D0Y8-F1
#
_entry.id   AF-A0A4Q1D0Y8-F1
#
_cell.length_a   1.000
_cell.length_b   1.000
_cell.length_c   1.000
_cell.angle_alpha   90.00
_cell.angle_beta   90.00
_cell.angle_gamma   90.00
#
_symmetry.space_group_name_H-M   'P 1'
#
loop_
_entity.id
_entity.type
_entity.pdbx_description
1 polymer ?
#
loop_
_entity_poly.entity_id
_entity_poly.type
_entity_poly.pdbx_seq_one_letter_code
_entity_poly.pdbx_strand_id
1 'polypeptide(L)'
;MKANQYIKTVEAYYIFLVTEFGFDVSGEKIRGNAFYDVQYKDGKRIVSISYENIEDYFLITIFLLQNGEMPDYDDKTKTLHLNKLNAQILSVVDKSEISLNNECFFNFSPQDMLEKKLLKGARELRLCLRHFEKLQMSL
;
A
#
# COMPACT_ATOMS: atom_id res chain seq x y z
N MET A 1 -16.45 5.96 6.37
CA MET A 1 -16.36 6.37 4.95
C MET A 1 -17.21 5.46 4.07
N LYS A 2 -17.82 5.96 2.98
CA LYS A 2 -18.56 5.13 2.01
C LYS A 2 -17.60 4.48 1.00
N ALA A 3 -17.96 3.32 0.43
CA ALA A 3 -17.12 2.57 -0.51
C ALA A 3 -16.56 3.41 -1.67
N ASN A 4 -17.40 4.16 -2.38
CA ASN A 4 -16.95 4.99 -3.51
C ASN A 4 -16.00 6.12 -3.08
N GLN A 5 -16.14 6.63 -1.86
CA GLN A 5 -15.21 7.63 -1.33
C GLN A 5 -13.88 6.97 -0.98
N TYR A 6 -13.91 5.77 -0.39
CA TYR A 6 -12.71 4.99 -0.12
C TYR A 6 -11.89 4.72 -1.38
N ILE A 7 -12.53 4.19 -2.43
CA ILE A 7 -11.85 3.88 -3.70
C ILE A 7 -11.19 5.13 -4.27
N LYS A 8 -11.93 6.24 -4.41
CA LYS A 8 -11.38 7.50 -4.93
C LYS A 8 -10.21 8.04 -4.10
N THR A 9 -10.30 7.93 -2.77
CA THR A 9 -9.20 8.36 -1.90
C THR A 9 -7.98 7.46 -2.07
N VAL A 10 -8.16 6.14 -2.19
CA VAL A 10 -7.06 5.21 -2.49
C VAL A 10 -6.44 5.52 -3.85
N GLU A 11 -7.24 5.66 -4.89
CA GLU A 11 -6.76 6.02 -6.24
C GLU A 11 -5.93 7.32 -6.22
N ALA A 12 -6.40 8.34 -5.51
CA ALA A 12 -5.70 9.61 -5.39
C ALA A 12 -4.39 9.49 -4.59
N TYR A 13 -4.42 8.87 -3.42
CA TYR A 13 -3.26 8.81 -2.53
C TYR A 13 -2.20 7.82 -3.02
N TYR A 14 -2.60 6.78 -3.76
CA TYR A 14 -1.72 5.70 -4.22
C TYR A 14 -1.41 5.80 -5.72
N ILE A 15 -1.72 6.93 -6.37
CA ILE A 15 -1.46 7.15 -7.80
C ILE A 15 0.00 6.92 -8.21
N PHE A 16 0.94 7.11 -7.28
CA PHE A 16 2.36 6.85 -7.49
C PHE A 16 2.64 5.40 -7.89
N LEU A 17 1.79 4.43 -7.49
CA LEU A 17 1.93 3.04 -7.91
C LEU A 17 1.90 2.92 -9.44
N VAL A 18 1.02 3.70 -10.07
CA VAL A 18 0.92 3.77 -11.53
C VAL A 18 2.01 4.64 -12.11
N THR A 19 2.16 5.87 -11.61
CA THR A 19 3.00 6.89 -12.27
C THR A 19 4.50 6.74 -12.03
N GLU A 20 4.91 6.12 -10.92
CA GLU A 20 6.33 5.93 -10.56
C GLU A 20 6.78 4.47 -10.64
N PHE A 21 5.89 3.51 -10.37
CA PHE A 21 6.27 2.10 -10.22
C PHE A 21 5.69 1.16 -11.28
N GLY A 22 4.89 1.67 -12.23
CA GLY A 22 4.39 0.89 -13.37
C GLY A 22 3.40 -0.22 -12.99
N PHE A 23 2.66 -0.04 -11.90
CA PHE A 23 1.52 -0.91 -11.58
C PHE A 23 0.28 -0.46 -12.35
N ASP A 24 -0.62 -1.39 -12.61
CA ASP A 24 -1.98 -1.13 -13.10
C ASP A 24 -3.01 -1.39 -12.00
N VAL A 25 -4.12 -0.66 -12.03
CA VAL A 25 -5.29 -1.02 -11.20
C VAL A 25 -5.81 -2.37 -11.70
N SER A 26 -5.86 -3.34 -10.79
CA SER A 26 -6.14 -4.75 -11.12
C SER A 26 -7.46 -5.26 -10.56
N GLY A 27 -8.02 -4.57 -9.57
CA GLY A 27 -9.32 -4.93 -9.03
C GLY A 27 -9.77 -4.07 -7.86
N GLU A 28 -11.08 -4.11 -7.64
CA GLU A 28 -11.74 -3.51 -6.50
C GLU A 28 -12.67 -4.55 -5.88
N LYS A 29 -12.76 -4.58 -4.55
CA LYS A 29 -13.65 -5.48 -3.83
C LYS A 29 -14.38 -4.74 -2.74
N ILE A 30 -15.71 -4.73 -2.84
CA ILE A 30 -16.61 -4.12 -1.87
C ILE A 30 -17.51 -5.22 -1.30
N ARG A 31 -17.60 -5.32 0.03
CA ARG A 31 -18.57 -6.19 0.72
C ARG A 31 -19.45 -5.34 1.62
N GLY A 32 -20.55 -4.84 1.05
CA GLY A 32 -21.48 -3.95 1.74
C GLY A 32 -20.75 -2.72 2.30
N ASN A 33 -20.96 -2.45 3.59
CA ASN A 33 -20.24 -1.42 4.34
C ASN A 33 -19.16 -2.02 5.27
N ALA A 34 -18.84 -3.30 5.16
CA ALA A 34 -17.96 -4.01 6.08
C ALA A 34 -16.51 -4.03 5.60
N PHE A 35 -16.27 -4.15 4.30
CA PHE A 35 -14.92 -4.33 3.75
C PHE A 35 -14.78 -3.66 2.38
N TYR A 36 -13.65 -2.96 2.19
CA TYR A 36 -13.23 -2.34 0.93
C TYR A 36 -11.78 -2.72 0.64
N ASP A 37 -11.47 -3.01 -0.62
CA ASP A 37 -10.10 -3.27 -1.08
C ASP A 37 -9.90 -2.75 -2.50
N VAL A 38 -8.72 -2.20 -2.75
CA VAL A 38 -8.25 -1.80 -4.08
C VAL A 38 -6.89 -2.45 -4.30
N GLN A 39 -6.73 -3.08 -5.47
CA GLN A 39 -5.53 -3.83 -5.82
C GLN A 39 -4.82 -3.23 -7.02
N TYR A 40 -3.50 -3.12 -6.90
CA TYR A 40 -2.60 -2.72 -7.96
C TYR A 40 -1.68 -3.89 -8.30
N LYS A 41 -1.47 -4.18 -9.59
CA LYS A 41 -0.65 -5.30 -10.04
C LYS A 41 0.47 -4.82 -10.97
N ASP A 42 1.65 -5.39 -10.81
CA ASP A 42 2.70 -5.40 -11.82
C ASP A 42 3.02 -6.85 -12.24
N GLY A 43 4.05 -7.06 -13.07
CA GLY A 43 4.43 -8.41 -13.53
C GLY A 43 4.97 -9.34 -12.43
N LYS A 44 5.25 -8.84 -11.22
CA LYS A 44 5.89 -9.56 -10.10
C LYS A 44 5.12 -9.49 -8.80
N ARG A 45 4.19 -8.54 -8.62
CA ARG A 45 3.61 -8.17 -7.33
C ARG A 45 2.16 -7.75 -7.47
N ILE A 46 1.40 -7.95 -6.41
CA ILE A 46 0.13 -7.25 -6.17
C ILE A 46 0.24 -6.48 -4.86
N VAL A 47 -0.15 -5.21 -4.88
CA VAL A 47 -0.37 -4.39 -3.69
C VAL A 47 -1.87 -4.31 -3.45
N SER A 48 -2.32 -4.78 -2.29
CA SER A 48 -3.70 -4.67 -1.82
C SER A 48 -3.76 -3.62 -0.71
N ILE A 49 -4.68 -2.65 -0.87
CA ILE A 49 -4.99 -1.62 0.11
C ILE A 49 -6.39 -1.95 0.62
N SER A 50 -6.44 -2.55 1.80
CA SER A 50 -7.66 -3.11 2.39
C SER A 50 -8.08 -2.33 3.64
N TYR A 51 -9.39 -2.15 3.79
CA TYR A 51 -10.01 -1.60 4.98
C TYR A 51 -11.24 -2.40 5.38
N GLU A 52 -11.23 -2.91 6.61
CA GLU A 52 -12.40 -3.46 7.27
C GLU A 52 -13.00 -2.43 8.23
N ASN A 53 -14.24 -2.03 7.96
CA ASN A 53 -14.91 -0.94 8.65
C ASN A 53 -15.48 -1.34 10.02
N ILE A 54 -15.84 -2.61 10.23
CA ILE A 54 -16.42 -3.07 11.51
C ILE A 54 -15.37 -3.03 12.62
N GLU A 55 -14.17 -3.53 12.32
CA GLU A 55 -13.04 -3.57 13.26
C GLU A 55 -12.11 -2.33 13.17
N ASP A 56 -12.43 -1.38 12.28
CA ASP A 56 -11.57 -0.23 11.94
C ASP A 56 -10.12 -0.64 11.58
N TYR A 57 -10.01 -1.76 10.87
CA TYR A 57 -8.76 -2.40 10.55
C TYR A 57 -8.29 -2.01 9.15
N PHE A 58 -7.11 -1.38 9.08
CA PHE A 58 -6.47 -0.96 7.83
C PHE A 58 -5.19 -1.76 7.61
N LEU A 59 -5.05 -2.34 6.41
CA LEU A 59 -3.90 -3.16 6.06
C LEU A 59 -3.46 -2.91 4.62
N ILE A 60 -2.14 -2.82 4.43
CA ILE A 60 -1.52 -2.86 3.10
C ILE A 60 -0.69 -4.14 3.02
N THR A 61 -0.99 -4.95 2.01
CA THR A 61 -0.34 -6.23 1.77
C THR A 61 0.31 -6.22 0.39
N ILE A 62 1.55 -6.70 0.33
CA ILE A 62 2.32 -6.89 -0.90
C ILE A 62 2.44 -8.39 -1.12
N PHE A 63 1.78 -8.89 -2.14
CA PHE A 63 1.85 -10.28 -2.58
C PHE A 63 2.92 -10.42 -3.65
N LEU A 64 3.87 -11.34 -3.46
CA LEU A 64 4.85 -11.72 -4.46
C LEU A 64 4.25 -12.79 -5.37
N LEU A 65 4.08 -12.47 -6.65
CA LEU A 65 3.47 -13.36 -7.62
C LEU A 65 4.34 -14.59 -7.86
N GLN A 66 3.70 -15.75 -7.97
CA GLN A 66 4.32 -16.99 -8.43
C GLN A 66 3.77 -17.31 -9.81
N ASN A 67 4.63 -17.31 -10.83
CA ASN A 67 4.22 -17.52 -12.22
C ASN A 67 3.08 -16.57 -12.68
N GLY A 68 3.06 -15.34 -12.16
CA GLY A 68 2.03 -14.33 -12.48
C GLY A 68 0.73 -14.45 -11.67
N GLU A 69 0.62 -15.48 -10.84
CA GLU A 69 -0.54 -15.78 -9.98
C GLU A 69 -0.32 -15.26 -8.55
N MET A 70 -1.42 -14.87 -7.89
CA MET A 70 -1.38 -14.49 -6.48
C MET A 70 -1.10 -15.73 -5.62
N PRO A 71 -0.15 -15.68 -4.67
CA PRO A 71 0.14 -16.79 -3.77
C PRO A 71 -1.02 -17.03 -2.78
N ASP A 72 -0.95 -18.13 -2.04
CA ASP A 72 -1.79 -18.34 -0.86
C ASP A 72 -1.55 -17.20 0.14
N TYR A 73 -2.63 -16.66 0.70
CA TYR A 73 -2.57 -15.59 1.71
C TYR A 73 -1.75 -16.03 2.93
N ASP A 74 -1.83 -17.30 3.32
CA ASP A 74 -1.12 -17.85 4.48
C ASP A 74 0.37 -18.12 4.22
N ASP A 75 0.82 -18.04 2.97
CA ASP A 75 2.25 -18.09 2.63
C ASP A 75 2.94 -16.79 3.04
N LYS A 76 3.39 -16.74 4.29
CA LYS A 76 4.09 -15.59 4.89
C LYS A 76 5.41 -15.23 4.19
N THR A 77 5.96 -16.11 3.34
CA THR A 77 7.16 -15.80 2.56
C THR A 77 6.85 -14.99 1.31
N LYS A 78 5.57 -14.96 0.90
CA LYS A 78 5.07 -14.26 -0.30
C LYS A 78 4.02 -13.21 0.01
N THR A 79 3.44 -13.25 1.21
CA THR A 79 2.45 -12.28 1.70
C THR A 79 3.11 -11.37 2.72
N LEU A 80 3.53 -10.19 2.26
CA LEU A 80 4.29 -9.23 3.07
C LEU A 80 3.40 -8.08 3.53
N HIS A 81 3.34 -7.84 4.83
CA HIS A 81 2.56 -6.73 5.38
C HIS A 81 3.43 -5.49 5.48
N LEU A 82 2.95 -4.35 4.98
CA LEU A 82 3.72 -3.11 4.94
C LEU A 82 4.20 -2.67 6.33
N ASN A 83 3.39 -2.87 7.38
CA ASN A 83 3.77 -2.49 8.74
C ASN A 83 5.05 -3.18 9.22
N LYS A 84 5.28 -4.44 8.83
CA LYS A 84 6.50 -5.19 9.15
C LYS A 84 7.69 -4.70 8.32
N LEU A 85 7.46 -4.44 7.03
CA LEU A 85 8.50 -3.92 6.13
C LEU A 85 8.95 -2.51 6.54
N ASN A 86 8.02 -1.65 6.94
CA ASN A 86 8.30 -0.26 7.31
C ASN A 86 9.30 -0.16 8.48
N ALA A 87 9.21 -1.07 9.45
CA ALA A 87 10.19 -1.14 10.54
C ALA A 87 11.63 -1.40 10.06
N GLN A 88 11.79 -2.19 8.99
CA GLN A 88 13.08 -2.47 8.37
C GLN A 88 13.56 -1.31 7.49
N ILE A 89 12.63 -0.60 6.84
CA ILE A 89 12.97 0.54 5.97
C ILE A 89 13.48 1.72 6.79
N LEU A 90 12.86 2.00 7.93
CA LEU A 90 13.25 3.13 8.77
C LEU A 90 14.68 3.03 9.34
N SER A 91 15.31 1.85 9.32
CA SER A 91 16.71 1.69 9.72
C SER A 91 17.71 1.98 8.60
N VAL A 92 17.25 2.03 7.34
CA VAL A 92 18.13 2.20 6.16
C VAL A 92 17.89 3.49 5.38
N VAL A 93 16.73 4.14 5.58
CA VAL A 93 16.38 5.39 4.90
C VAL A 93 16.86 6.60 5.71
N ASP A 94 17.41 7.61 5.04
CA ASP A 94 17.87 8.82 5.69
C ASP A 94 16.77 9.92 5.80
N LYS A 95 17.07 10.96 6.57
CA LYS A 95 16.12 12.08 6.78
C LYS A 95 15.79 12.85 5.50
N SER A 96 16.71 12.91 4.55
CA SER A 96 16.52 13.64 3.29
C SER A 96 15.54 12.89 2.39
N GLU A 97 15.66 11.57 2.31
CA GLU A 97 14.73 10.71 1.57
C GLU A 97 13.32 10.76 2.17
N ILE A 98 13.20 10.73 3.50
CA ILE A 98 11.92 10.92 4.19
C ILE A 98 11.29 12.28 3.83
N SER A 99 12.10 13.34 3.79
CA SER A 99 11.63 14.69 3.48
C SER A 99 11.12 14.79 2.03
N LEU A 100 11.92 14.31 1.07
CA LEU A 100 11.53 14.24 -0.34
C LEU A 100 10.27 13.38 -0.56
N ASN A 101 10.12 12.29 0.21
CA ASN A 101 8.90 11.50 0.14
C ASN A 101 7.69 12.28 0.64
N ASN A 102 7.81 13.02 1.74
CA ASN A 102 6.72 13.83 2.28
C ASN A 102 6.27 14.95 1.33
N GLU A 103 7.20 15.54 0.57
CA GLU A 103 6.89 16.57 -0.43
C GLU A 103 5.90 16.07 -1.50
N CYS A 104 6.02 14.80 -1.92
CA CYS A 104 5.09 14.20 -2.88
C CYS A 104 3.64 14.14 -2.38
N PHE A 105 3.43 14.25 -1.07
CA PHE A 105 2.11 14.20 -0.44
C PHE A 105 1.71 15.52 0.23
N PHE A 106 2.44 16.60 -0.02
CA PHE A 106 2.24 17.89 0.67
C PHE A 106 0.83 18.47 0.42
N ASN A 107 0.29 18.28 -0.77
CA ASN A 107 -1.02 18.82 -1.18
C ASN A 107 -2.22 18.01 -0.66
N PHE A 108 -1.99 16.86 -0.01
CA PHE A 108 -3.07 16.07 0.56
C PHE A 108 -3.42 16.55 1.97
N SER A 109 -4.69 16.86 2.17
CA SER A 109 -5.24 17.25 3.48
C SER A 109 -6.28 16.22 3.93
N PRO A 110 -5.91 15.25 4.79
CA PRO A 110 -6.83 14.20 5.21
C PRO A 110 -7.91 14.76 6.14
N GLN A 111 -9.17 14.46 5.85
CA GLN A 111 -10.33 15.01 6.55
C GLN A 111 -10.75 14.21 7.79
N ASP A 112 -10.42 12.92 7.84
CA ASP A 112 -10.78 12.04 8.93
C ASP A 112 -9.64 11.09 9.34
N MET A 113 -9.89 10.23 10.33
CA MET A 113 -8.89 9.28 10.83
C MET A 113 -8.53 8.20 9.81
N LEU A 114 -9.46 7.79 8.95
CA LEU A 114 -9.20 6.81 7.91
C LEU A 114 -8.34 7.42 6.81
N GLU A 115 -8.62 8.64 6.36
CA GLU A 115 -7.77 9.36 5.42
C GLU A 115 -6.36 9.58 5.98
N LYS A 116 -6.22 9.86 7.29
CA LYS A 116 -4.90 9.92 7.94
C LYS A 116 -4.18 8.57 7.87
N LYS A 117 -4.87 7.45 8.13
CA LYS A 117 -4.30 6.10 7.99
C LYS A 117 -3.88 5.82 6.55
N LEU A 118 -4.74 6.15 5.58
CA LEU A 118 -4.48 5.97 4.15
C LEU A 118 -3.29 6.79 3.69
N LEU A 119 -3.19 8.07 4.07
CA LEU A 119 -2.09 8.94 3.70
C LEU A 119 -0.76 8.49 4.32
N LYS A 120 -0.79 8.04 5.58
CA LYS A 120 0.38 7.43 6.24
C LYS A 120 0.83 6.18 5.49
N GLY A 121 -0.10 5.29 5.17
CA GLY A 121 0.17 4.07 4.41
C GLY A 121 0.76 4.36 3.02
N ALA A 122 0.27 5.39 2.32
CA ALA A 122 0.77 5.81 1.02
C ALA A 122 2.23 6.27 1.10
N ARG A 123 2.56 7.09 2.11
CA ARG A 123 3.94 7.55 2.36
C ARG A 123 4.88 6.39 2.66
N GLU A 124 4.46 5.49 3.54
CA GLU A 124 5.25 4.32 3.95
C GLU A 124 5.45 3.35 2.78
N LEU A 125 4.40 3.10 1.99
CA LEU A 125 4.46 2.21 0.84
C LEU A 125 5.38 2.76 -0.25
N ARG A 126 5.30 4.07 -0.54
CA ARG A 126 6.16 4.70 -1.56
C ARG A 126 7.64 4.57 -1.19
N LEU A 127 7.99 4.83 0.06
CA LEU A 127 9.36 4.57 0.56
C LEU A 127 9.70 3.10 0.47
N CYS A 128 8.80 2.21 0.91
CA CYS A 128 9.02 0.77 0.85
C CYS A 128 9.36 0.28 -0.55
N LEU A 129 8.60 0.70 -1.55
CA LEU A 129 8.81 0.25 -2.92
C LEU A 129 10.15 0.74 -3.52
N ARG A 130 10.65 1.91 -3.10
CA ARG A 130 11.98 2.41 -3.52
C ARG A 130 13.14 1.56 -2.99
N HIS A 131 12.97 0.94 -1.83
CA HIS A 131 14.00 0.10 -1.19
C HIS A 131 13.66 -1.39 -1.24
N PHE A 132 12.60 -1.78 -1.97
CA PHE A 132 12.03 -3.13 -1.89
C PHE A 132 13.01 -4.23 -2.28
N GLU A 133 13.81 -4.01 -3.32
CA GLU A 133 14.84 -4.97 -3.75
C GLU A 133 15.89 -5.19 -2.68
N LYS A 134 16.31 -4.13 -1.98
CA LYS A 134 17.26 -4.23 -0.85
C LYS A 134 16.66 -5.01 0.31
N LEU A 135 15.37 -4.82 0.60
CA LEU A 135 14.66 -5.57 1.64
C LEU A 135 14.58 -7.06 1.30
N GLN A 136 14.28 -7.41 0.04
CA GLN A 136 14.21 -8.81 -0.39
C GLN A 136 15.57 -9.52 -0.31
N MET A 137 16.69 -8.82 -0.42
CA MET A 137 18.01 -9.42 -0.20
C MET A 137 18.34 -9.68 1.28
N SER A 138 17.53 -9.14 2.19
CA SER A 138 17.70 -9.27 3.65
C SER A 138 16.66 -10.18 4.33
N LEU A 139 15.68 -10.66 3.56
CA LEU A 139 14.63 -11.62 3.95
C LEU A 139 15.01 -13.04 3.52
#